data_AF-A0A1R1BCX0-F1
#
_entry.id   AF-A0A1R1BCX0-F1
#
_cell.length_a   1.000
_cell.length_b   1.000
_cell.length_c   1.000
_cell.angle_alpha   90.00
_cell.angle_beta   90.00
_cell.angle_gamma   90.00
#
_symmetry.space_group_name_H-M   'P 1'
#
loop_
_entity.id
_entity.type
_entity.pdbx_description
1 polymer ?
#
loop_
_entity_poly.entity_id
_entity_poly.type
_entity_poly.pdbx_seq_one_letter_code
_entity_poly.pdbx_strand_id
1 'polypeptide(L)'
;MDINKDQPQEQAAAQPADKPKKLALNIVSGKVEHRGFGAGAINLSQMSSVIIEEGEAYLDMGALHAKSKVEKGIKFSVNKEDVPNGISSWIVWVAADRKEEGMYYAGVTSCEMLVDREARRGWKILADHVNRMDYALKRRIMLDNLGDQEKAALKKLLMEYNPEMWANSNEDLKSALA
;
A
#
# COMPACT_ATOMS: atom_id res chain seq x y z
N MET A 1 87.02 -21.57 -7.30
CA MET A 1 85.79 -22.30 -6.97
C MET A 1 84.63 -21.35 -7.23
N ASP A 2 84.25 -21.37 -8.51
CA ASP A 2 82.90 -21.22 -9.07
C ASP A 2 81.92 -20.27 -8.35
N ILE A 3 81.92 -19.02 -8.83
CA ILE A 3 80.90 -18.03 -8.55
C ILE A 3 79.84 -18.18 -9.66
N ASN A 4 78.76 -18.89 -9.35
CA ASN A 4 77.63 -19.08 -10.27
C ASN A 4 76.70 -17.85 -10.26
N LYS A 5 76.47 -17.36 -11.48
CA LYS A 5 75.22 -16.95 -12.17
C LYS A 5 73.95 -16.60 -11.37
N ASP A 6 73.14 -15.79 -12.10
CA ASP A 6 71.78 -15.29 -11.84
C ASP A 6 71.74 -13.92 -11.13
N GLN A 7 71.08 -12.86 -11.60
CA GLN A 7 70.18 -12.58 -12.73
C GLN A 7 70.00 -11.05 -12.81
N PRO A 8 69.65 -10.46 -13.97
CA PRO A 8 69.21 -9.06 -14.05
C PRO A 8 67.68 -8.91 -13.99
N GLN A 9 67.26 -7.71 -13.57
CA GLN A 9 66.12 -6.92 -14.08
C GLN A 9 64.66 -7.28 -13.73
N GLU A 10 64.06 -6.30 -13.04
CA GLU A 10 62.87 -5.53 -13.48
C GLU A 10 61.50 -5.76 -12.78
N GLN A 11 61.05 -4.67 -12.15
CA GLN A 11 59.67 -4.17 -11.97
C GLN A 11 58.56 -5.10 -11.46
N ALA A 12 57.97 -4.74 -10.31
CA ALA A 12 56.54 -4.37 -10.21
C ALA A 12 56.20 -3.89 -8.80
N ALA A 13 55.35 -2.87 -8.73
CA ALA A 13 54.84 -2.26 -7.51
C ALA A 13 54.02 -3.25 -6.65
N ALA A 14 54.34 -3.35 -5.36
CA ALA A 14 53.53 -4.06 -4.38
C ALA A 14 52.73 -3.07 -3.52
N GLN A 15 51.40 -3.17 -3.62
CA GLN A 15 50.40 -2.44 -2.84
C GLN A 15 50.38 -2.94 -1.38
N PRO A 16 50.11 -2.09 -0.36
CA PRO A 16 49.84 -2.59 0.98
C PRO A 16 48.46 -3.30 1.01
N ALA A 17 48.47 -4.53 1.52
CA ALA A 17 47.33 -5.43 1.62
C ALA A 17 46.20 -4.86 2.50
N ASP A 18 45.03 -4.67 1.89
CA ASP A 18 43.78 -4.34 2.58
C ASP A 18 43.23 -5.59 3.27
N LYS A 19 43.14 -5.56 4.61
CA LYS A 19 42.57 -6.66 5.41
C LYS A 19 41.04 -6.54 5.40
N PRO A 20 40.28 -7.57 5.00
CA PRO A 20 38.83 -7.50 5.05
C PRO A 20 38.34 -7.46 6.51
N LYS A 21 37.76 -6.33 6.91
CA LYS A 21 37.06 -6.18 8.20
C LYS A 21 35.83 -7.10 8.19
N LYS A 22 35.89 -8.16 8.99
CA LYS A 22 34.72 -8.98 9.37
C LYS A 22 33.72 -8.08 10.10
N LEU A 23 32.64 -7.72 9.43
CA LEU A 23 31.44 -7.15 10.06
C LEU A 23 30.72 -8.28 10.80
N ALA A 24 31.09 -8.50 12.05
CA ALA A 24 30.26 -9.22 13.01
C ALA A 24 29.17 -8.26 13.49
N LEU A 25 27.95 -8.39 12.98
CA LEU A 25 26.80 -7.81 13.65
C LEU A 25 26.39 -8.74 14.80
N ASN A 26 26.79 -8.36 16.01
CA ASN A 26 26.13 -8.79 17.23
C ASN A 26 24.74 -8.15 17.29
N ILE A 27 23.68 -8.93 17.10
CA ILE A 27 22.34 -8.52 17.51
C ILE A 27 22.00 -9.34 18.75
N VAL A 28 22.24 -8.74 19.92
CA VAL A 28 21.65 -9.20 21.18
C VAL A 28 20.44 -8.32 21.48
N SER A 29 19.30 -9.01 21.59
CA SER A 29 18.10 -8.75 22.40
C SER A 29 17.82 -7.34 22.92
N GLY A 30 16.62 -6.85 22.59
CA GLY A 30 15.94 -5.85 23.40
C GLY A 30 14.54 -5.60 22.87
N LYS A 31 13.51 -5.78 23.70
CA LYS A 31 12.20 -5.17 23.49
C LYS A 31 12.42 -3.66 23.38
N VAL A 32 12.48 -3.13 22.16
CA VAL A 32 12.52 -1.68 21.96
C VAL A 32 11.09 -1.19 21.91
N GLU A 33 10.58 -0.87 23.11
CA GLU A 33 9.49 0.07 23.28
C GLU A 33 9.96 1.42 22.74
N HIS A 34 9.63 1.73 21.49
CA HIS A 34 9.98 3.01 20.88
C HIS A 34 9.04 4.11 21.40
N ARG A 35 9.44 4.75 22.50
CA ARG A 35 9.02 6.12 22.82
C ARG A 35 9.86 7.10 21.99
N GLY A 36 9.24 7.67 20.97
CA GLY A 36 9.60 8.98 20.41
C GLY A 36 10.58 8.98 19.25
N PHE A 37 10.05 8.91 18.01
CA PHE A 37 10.46 9.74 16.87
C PHE A 37 9.32 9.70 15.83
N GLY A 38 8.67 10.84 15.59
CA GLY A 38 7.63 11.01 14.56
C GLY A 38 6.25 11.37 15.12
N ALA A 39 5.92 12.65 15.12
CA ALA A 39 4.53 13.09 15.22
C ALA A 39 3.76 12.50 14.02
N GLY A 40 2.89 11.51 14.27
CA GLY A 40 2.07 10.88 13.24
C GLY A 40 2.60 9.55 12.70
N ALA A 41 3.00 8.61 13.57
CA ALA A 41 3.06 7.21 13.15
C ALA A 41 1.65 6.78 12.70
N ILE A 42 1.45 6.68 11.38
CA ILE A 42 0.20 6.20 10.79
C ILE A 42 -0.09 4.81 11.36
N ASN A 43 -1.15 4.68 12.15
CA ASN A 43 -1.58 3.40 12.66
C ASN A 43 -2.38 2.66 11.58
N LEU A 44 -1.66 1.94 10.72
CA LEU A 44 -2.21 1.13 9.63
C LEU A 44 -3.14 -0.01 10.12
N SER A 45 -3.11 -0.36 11.42
CA SER A 45 -3.95 -1.44 11.96
C SER A 45 -5.45 -1.12 11.94
N GLN A 46 -5.80 0.16 11.82
CA GLN A 46 -7.18 0.63 11.76
C GLN A 46 -7.65 0.94 10.33
N MET A 47 -6.86 0.59 9.33
CA MET A 47 -7.19 0.83 7.93
C MET A 47 -7.40 -0.48 7.19
N SER A 48 -8.48 -0.53 6.41
CA SER A 48 -8.82 -1.63 5.53
C SER A 48 -8.91 -1.14 4.10
N SER A 49 -8.58 -2.00 3.14
CA SER A 49 -8.81 -1.77 1.72
C SER A 49 -9.97 -2.62 1.24
N VAL A 50 -10.92 -1.98 0.57
CA VAL A 50 -12.02 -2.61 -0.15
C VAL A 50 -11.77 -2.44 -1.64
N ILE A 51 -11.97 -3.50 -2.41
CA ILE A 51 -11.98 -3.43 -3.86
C ILE A 51 -13.43 -3.44 -4.32
N ILE A 52 -13.76 -2.59 -5.28
CA ILE A 52 -15.04 -2.61 -5.98
C ILE A 52 -14.77 -2.85 -7.46
N GLU A 53 -15.43 -3.84 -8.03
CA GLU A 53 -15.34 -4.16 -9.46
C GLU A 53 -16.64 -4.83 -9.89
N GLU A 54 -17.15 -4.49 -11.08
CA GLU A 54 -18.39 -5.09 -11.63
C GLU A 54 -19.60 -5.01 -10.68
N GLY A 55 -19.64 -4.00 -9.80
CA GLY A 55 -20.68 -3.83 -8.78
C GLY A 55 -20.57 -4.73 -7.56
N GLU A 56 -19.48 -5.47 -7.41
CA GLU A 56 -19.19 -6.26 -6.22
C GLU A 56 -18.12 -5.58 -5.38
N ALA A 57 -18.35 -5.46 -4.07
CA ALA A 57 -17.40 -4.92 -3.11
C ALA A 57 -16.90 -6.02 -2.18
N TYR A 58 -15.58 -6.13 -2.00
CA TYR A 58 -14.98 -7.12 -1.11
C TYR A 58 -13.74 -6.56 -0.39
N LEU A 59 -13.47 -7.09 0.81
CA LEU A 59 -12.27 -6.74 1.56
C LEU A 59 -11.04 -7.38 0.93
N ASP A 60 -10.00 -6.58 0.74
CA ASP A 60 -8.71 -7.04 0.23
C ASP A 60 -7.59 -6.60 1.16
N MET A 61 -7.18 -7.49 2.06
CA MET A 61 -6.05 -7.26 2.96
C MET A 61 -4.69 -7.17 2.24
N GLY A 62 -4.63 -7.56 0.96
CA GLY A 62 -3.44 -7.55 0.11
C GLY A 62 -3.21 -6.22 -0.61
N ALA A 63 -4.25 -5.40 -0.83
CA ALA A 63 -4.11 -4.08 -1.46
C ALA A 63 -3.18 -3.14 -0.67
N LEU A 64 -3.14 -3.24 0.66
CA LEU A 64 -2.17 -2.53 1.51
C LEU A 64 -0.69 -2.84 1.18
N HIS A 65 -0.41 -3.98 0.55
CA HIS A 65 0.94 -4.43 0.20
C HIS A 65 1.17 -4.57 -1.30
N ALA A 66 0.29 -3.99 -2.14
CA ALA A 66 0.28 -4.19 -3.60
C ALA A 66 0.19 -5.67 -4.04
N LYS A 67 -0.49 -6.49 -3.22
CA LYS A 67 -0.71 -7.94 -3.43
C LYS A 67 -2.19 -8.26 -3.62
N SER A 68 -3.03 -7.26 -3.91
CA SER A 68 -4.45 -7.47 -4.16
C SER A 68 -4.66 -8.50 -5.26
N LYS A 69 -5.75 -9.28 -5.18
CA LYS A 69 -6.13 -10.19 -6.27
C LYS A 69 -6.27 -9.46 -7.60
N VAL A 70 -6.74 -8.22 -7.57
CA VAL A 70 -6.95 -7.36 -8.74
C VAL A 70 -5.62 -6.85 -9.32
N GLU A 71 -4.58 -6.72 -8.48
CA GLU A 71 -3.27 -6.21 -8.89
C GLU A 71 -2.28 -7.32 -9.25
N LYS A 72 -2.52 -8.54 -8.78
CA LYS A 72 -1.58 -9.65 -8.93
C LYS A 72 -1.39 -10.04 -10.39
N GLY A 73 -0.16 -9.89 -10.88
CA GLY A 73 0.21 -10.29 -12.24
C GLY A 73 -0.12 -9.25 -13.32
N ILE A 74 -0.58 -8.07 -12.91
CA ILE A 74 -0.90 -6.93 -13.76
C ILE A 74 0.26 -5.93 -13.75
N LYS A 75 0.64 -5.43 -14.93
CA LYS A 75 1.61 -4.34 -15.06
C LYS A 75 0.87 -3.01 -15.13
N PHE A 76 0.98 -2.21 -14.07
CA PHE A 76 0.36 -0.89 -14.00
C PHE A 76 1.17 0.18 -14.75
N SER A 77 0.44 1.05 -15.45
CA SER A 77 0.92 2.25 -16.14
C SER A 77 0.16 3.47 -15.65
N VAL A 78 0.74 4.65 -15.84
CA VAL A 78 0.06 5.93 -15.63
C VAL A 78 -0.71 6.40 -16.86
N ASN A 79 -0.51 5.76 -18.02
CA ASN A 79 -1.20 6.06 -19.25
C ASN A 79 -2.47 5.20 -19.38
N LYS A 80 -3.65 5.84 -19.38
CA LYS A 80 -4.94 5.13 -19.47
C LYS A 80 -5.12 4.40 -20.80
N GLU A 81 -4.51 4.94 -21.87
CA GLU A 81 -4.52 4.37 -23.22
C GLU A 81 -3.85 2.99 -23.33
N ASP A 82 -2.97 2.63 -22.38
CA ASP A 82 -2.33 1.30 -22.33
C ASP A 82 -3.32 0.18 -21.94
N VAL A 83 -4.57 0.51 -21.61
CA VAL A 83 -5.59 -0.41 -21.08
C VAL A 83 -6.93 -0.21 -21.81
N PRO A 84 -6.99 -0.44 -23.13
CA PRO A 84 -8.17 -0.12 -23.95
C PRO A 84 -9.41 -0.96 -23.59
N ASN A 85 -9.21 -2.17 -23.05
CA ASN A 85 -10.28 -3.07 -22.62
C ASN A 85 -10.33 -3.21 -21.08
N GLY A 86 -9.85 -2.20 -20.36
CA GLY A 86 -9.78 -2.23 -18.90
C GLY A 86 -11.17 -2.21 -18.27
N ILE A 87 -11.40 -3.14 -17.34
CA ILE A 87 -12.57 -3.10 -16.46
C ILE A 87 -12.33 -1.99 -15.44
N SER A 88 -13.35 -1.17 -15.19
CA SER A 88 -13.29 -0.14 -14.15
C SER A 88 -13.38 -0.79 -12.78
N SER A 89 -12.38 -0.51 -11.96
CA SER A 89 -12.28 -1.03 -10.60
C SER A 89 -11.88 0.11 -9.67
N TRP A 90 -12.24 0.03 -8.40
CA TRP A 90 -11.91 1.03 -7.41
C TRP A 90 -11.23 0.39 -6.22
N ILE A 91 -10.26 1.13 -5.65
CA ILE A 91 -9.72 0.84 -4.32
C ILE A 91 -10.30 1.86 -3.36
N VAL A 92 -11.00 1.38 -2.34
CA VAL A 92 -11.57 2.20 -1.27
C VAL A 92 -10.80 1.97 0.01
N TRP A 93 -10.21 3.03 0.53
CA TRP A 93 -9.55 3.05 1.84
C TRP A 93 -10.59 3.35 2.90
N VAL A 94 -10.71 2.44 3.87
CA VAL A 94 -11.66 2.54 4.98
C VAL A 94 -10.87 2.62 6.28
N ALA A 95 -10.90 3.78 6.93
CA ALA A 95 -10.31 4.00 8.24
C ALA A 95 -11.38 3.84 9.33
N ALA A 96 -11.10 3.00 10.30
CA ALA A 96 -11.88 2.80 11.52
C ALA A 96 -11.34 3.69 12.64
N ASP A 97 -12.22 4.20 13.49
CA ASP A 97 -11.81 4.89 14.73
C ASP A 97 -12.79 4.58 15.85
N ARG A 98 -12.46 5.00 17.07
CA ARG A 98 -13.28 4.80 18.26
C ARG A 98 -13.75 6.13 18.84
N LYS A 99 -15.03 6.19 19.19
CA LYS A 99 -15.65 7.26 20.00
C LYS A 99 -16.34 6.67 21.23
N GLU A 100 -17.01 7.49 22.02
CA GLU A 100 -17.69 7.06 23.25
C GLU A 100 -18.73 5.96 22.99
N GLU A 101 -19.46 6.07 21.89
CA GLU A 101 -20.50 5.12 21.48
C GLU A 101 -19.97 3.83 20.85
N GLY A 102 -18.66 3.73 20.61
CA GLY A 102 -18.01 2.55 20.04
C GLY A 102 -17.16 2.83 18.80
N MET A 103 -16.85 1.77 18.06
CA MET A 103 -16.13 1.87 16.79
C MET A 103 -17.03 2.47 15.71
N TYR A 104 -16.47 3.22 14.76
CA TYR A 104 -17.18 3.76 13.60
C TYR A 104 -16.25 3.92 12.38
N TYR A 105 -16.83 4.00 11.18
CA TYR A 105 -16.09 4.28 9.95
C TYR A 105 -15.78 5.78 9.91
N ALA A 106 -14.52 6.13 10.18
CA ALA A 106 -14.10 7.50 10.41
C ALA A 106 -13.66 8.21 9.13
N GLY A 107 -13.09 7.47 8.17
CA GLY A 107 -12.69 7.99 6.87
C GLY A 107 -12.86 6.96 5.79
N VAL A 108 -13.38 7.37 4.63
CA VAL A 108 -13.67 6.49 3.51
C VAL A 108 -13.39 7.22 2.21
N THR A 109 -12.40 6.78 1.46
CA THR A 109 -12.00 7.44 0.20
C THR A 109 -11.77 6.43 -0.91
N SER A 110 -12.23 6.73 -2.13
CA SER A 110 -12.10 5.86 -3.30
C SER A 110 -11.11 6.40 -4.33
N CYS A 111 -10.38 5.49 -4.97
CA CYS A 111 -9.45 5.75 -6.08
C CYS A 111 -9.85 4.87 -7.28
N GLU A 112 -9.92 5.45 -8.48
CA GLU A 112 -10.22 4.72 -9.71
C GLU A 112 -8.97 4.03 -10.26
N MET A 113 -9.14 2.85 -10.82
CA MET A 113 -8.16 2.16 -11.64
C MET A 113 -8.84 1.39 -12.77
N LEU A 114 -8.07 1.06 -13.81
CA LEU A 114 -8.50 0.10 -14.83
C LEU A 114 -7.66 -1.15 -14.74
N VAL A 115 -8.28 -2.31 -14.94
CA VAL A 115 -7.60 -3.59 -14.97
C VAL A 115 -8.05 -4.41 -16.18
N ASP A 116 -7.10 -4.70 -17.06
CA ASP A 116 -7.24 -5.65 -18.16
C ASP A 116 -6.48 -6.94 -17.79
N ARG A 117 -7.24 -7.96 -17.40
CA ARG A 117 -6.71 -9.25 -16.96
C ARG A 117 -6.17 -10.07 -18.12
N GLU A 118 -6.74 -9.93 -19.32
CA GLU A 118 -6.33 -10.68 -20.51
C GLU A 118 -4.99 -10.15 -21.02
N ALA A 119 -4.85 -8.83 -21.15
CA ALA A 119 -3.60 -8.18 -21.55
C ALA A 119 -2.57 -8.10 -20.42
N ARG A 120 -2.99 -8.39 -19.17
CA ARG A 120 -2.19 -8.23 -17.95
C ARG A 120 -1.68 -6.80 -17.78
N ARG A 121 -2.50 -5.83 -18.16
CA ARG A 121 -2.23 -4.39 -18.10
C ARG A 121 -3.21 -3.71 -17.19
N GLY A 122 -2.75 -2.68 -16.48
CA GLY A 122 -3.60 -1.89 -15.62
C GLY A 122 -3.20 -0.43 -15.67
N TRP A 123 -4.14 0.43 -15.33
CA TRP A 123 -3.92 1.85 -15.21
C TRP A 123 -4.26 2.28 -13.79
N LYS A 124 -3.34 3.02 -13.17
CA LYS A 124 -3.60 3.70 -11.91
C LYS A 124 -2.62 4.84 -11.71
N ILE A 125 -3.00 5.78 -10.86
CA ILE A 125 -2.13 6.88 -10.44
C ILE A 125 -1.70 6.62 -9.00
N LEU A 126 -0.45 6.16 -8.81
CA LEU A 126 0.06 5.83 -7.47
C LEU A 126 0.00 7.02 -6.50
N ALA A 127 0.27 8.23 -6.97
CA ALA A 127 0.17 9.43 -6.14
C ALA A 127 -1.25 9.66 -5.62
N ASP A 128 -2.27 9.44 -6.46
CA ASP A 128 -3.67 9.54 -6.04
C ASP A 128 -4.02 8.48 -4.99
N HIS A 129 -3.61 7.23 -5.20
CA HIS A 129 -3.84 6.15 -4.22
C HIS A 129 -3.24 6.46 -2.85
N VAL A 130 -2.00 6.96 -2.80
CA VAL A 130 -1.32 7.31 -1.54
C VAL A 130 -2.00 8.52 -0.88
N ASN A 131 -2.39 9.54 -1.66
CA ASN A 131 -3.09 10.71 -1.14
C ASN A 131 -4.47 10.36 -0.57
N ARG A 132 -5.24 9.54 -1.29
CA ARG A 132 -6.56 9.06 -0.83
C ARG A 132 -6.41 8.25 0.46
N MET A 133 -5.39 7.39 0.55
CA MET A 133 -5.07 6.66 1.79
C MET A 133 -4.80 7.62 2.97
N ASP A 134 -3.97 8.65 2.79
CA ASP A 134 -3.72 9.68 3.80
C ASP A 134 -4.99 10.46 4.17
N TYR A 135 -5.85 10.77 3.20
CA TYR A 135 -7.13 11.43 3.44
C TYR A 135 -8.10 10.57 4.25
N ALA A 136 -8.20 9.27 3.97
CA ALA A 136 -8.99 8.35 4.79
C ALA A 136 -8.50 8.34 6.25
N LEU A 137 -7.18 8.26 6.47
CA LEU A 137 -6.59 8.32 7.80
C LEU A 137 -6.85 9.65 8.52
N LYS A 138 -6.99 10.75 7.76
CA LYS A 138 -7.41 12.07 8.25
C LYS A 138 -8.93 12.22 8.39
N ARG A 139 -9.67 11.10 8.40
CA ARG A 139 -11.12 11.05 8.59
C ARG A 139 -11.91 11.79 7.51
N ARG A 140 -11.40 11.81 6.27
CA ARG A 140 -12.11 12.39 5.12
C ARG A 140 -13.04 11.35 4.50
N ILE A 141 -14.18 11.81 4.01
CA ILE A 141 -15.11 11.05 3.19
C ILE A 141 -15.03 11.60 1.77
N MET A 142 -14.57 10.80 0.81
CA MET A 142 -14.42 11.21 -0.58
C MET A 142 -14.80 10.04 -1.51
N LEU A 143 -16.09 9.97 -1.85
CA LEU A 143 -16.73 8.90 -2.63
C LEU A 143 -17.40 9.44 -3.91
N ASP A 144 -16.98 10.62 -4.33
CA ASP A 144 -17.50 11.40 -5.45
C ASP A 144 -17.28 10.74 -6.82
N ASN A 145 -16.27 9.88 -6.94
CA ASN A 145 -15.93 9.14 -8.16
C ASN A 145 -16.57 7.74 -8.24
N LEU A 146 -17.43 7.37 -7.30
CA LEU A 146 -18.21 6.14 -7.35
C LEU A 146 -19.58 6.41 -7.99
N GLY A 147 -19.99 5.52 -8.91
CA GLY A 147 -21.36 5.50 -9.42
C GLY A 147 -22.34 4.91 -8.40
N ASP A 148 -23.62 4.95 -8.74
CA ASP A 148 -24.69 4.49 -7.84
C ASP A 148 -24.56 2.99 -7.52
N GLN A 149 -24.15 2.19 -8.51
CA GLN A 149 -23.93 0.74 -8.34
C GLN A 149 -22.78 0.48 -7.36
N GLU A 150 -21.65 1.17 -7.51
CA GLU A 150 -20.49 1.00 -6.63
C GLU A 150 -20.77 1.50 -5.21
N LYS A 151 -21.50 2.62 -5.06
CA LYS A 151 -21.95 3.11 -3.75
C LYS A 151 -22.85 2.11 -3.05
N ALA A 152 -23.82 1.53 -3.77
CA ALA A 152 -24.70 0.51 -3.21
C ALA A 152 -23.91 -0.73 -2.74
N ALA A 153 -22.94 -1.18 -3.54
CA ALA A 153 -22.07 -2.31 -3.20
C ALA A 153 -21.22 -2.02 -1.95
N LEU A 154 -20.59 -0.84 -1.88
CA LEU A 154 -19.79 -0.42 -0.73
C LEU A 154 -20.64 -0.30 0.53
N LYS A 155 -21.81 0.34 0.45
CA LYS A 155 -22.75 0.46 1.56
C LYS A 155 -23.14 -0.89 2.11
N LYS A 156 -23.53 -1.82 1.24
CA LYS A 156 -23.88 -3.19 1.61
C LYS A 156 -22.73 -3.87 2.35
N LEU A 157 -21.51 -3.80 1.81
CA LEU A 157 -20.33 -4.40 2.44
C LEU A 157 -20.07 -3.83 3.84
N LEU A 158 -20.11 -2.50 4.01
CA LEU A 158 -19.86 -1.87 5.31
C LEU A 158 -20.93 -2.24 6.34
N MET A 159 -22.20 -2.26 5.93
CA MET A 159 -23.31 -2.67 6.78
C MET A 159 -23.22 -4.14 7.20
N GLU A 160 -22.87 -5.03 6.29
CA GLU A 160 -22.74 -6.47 6.55
C GLU A 160 -21.48 -6.80 7.38
N TYR A 161 -20.38 -6.08 7.15
CA TYR A 161 -19.12 -6.32 7.85
C TYR A 161 -19.23 -5.99 9.34
N ASN A 162 -19.78 -4.82 9.68
CA ASN A 162 -20.02 -4.45 11.07
C ASN A 162 -21.22 -3.48 11.19
N PRO A 163 -22.43 -4.01 11.44
CA PRO A 163 -23.65 -3.20 11.55
C PRO A 163 -23.60 -2.14 12.66
N GLU A 164 -22.92 -2.43 13.78
CA GLU A 164 -22.77 -1.50 14.90
C GLU A 164 -21.87 -0.33 14.51
N MET A 165 -20.75 -0.63 13.85
CA MET A 165 -19.84 0.38 13.32
C MET A 165 -20.50 1.27 12.28
N TRP A 166 -21.32 0.68 11.40
CA TRP A 166 -22.15 1.43 10.46
C TRP A 166 -23.16 2.35 11.17
N ALA A 167 -23.89 1.83 12.14
CA ALA A 167 -24.87 2.61 12.92
C ALA A 167 -24.20 3.81 13.60
N ASN A 168 -23.01 3.61 14.15
CA ASN A 168 -22.20 4.63 14.81
C ASN A 168 -21.54 5.63 13.85
N SER A 169 -21.51 5.37 12.54
CA SER A 169 -20.84 6.23 11.57
C SER A 169 -21.60 7.53 11.30
N ASN A 170 -20.86 8.56 10.91
CA ASN A 170 -21.40 9.91 10.69
C ASN A 170 -22.38 9.95 9.51
N GLU A 171 -23.35 10.86 9.57
CA GLU A 171 -24.33 11.06 8.51
C GLU A 171 -23.70 11.46 7.17
N ASP A 172 -22.54 12.12 7.18
CA ASP A 172 -21.78 12.44 5.97
C ASP A 172 -21.43 11.19 5.16
N LEU A 173 -21.01 10.10 5.83
CA LEU A 173 -20.73 8.83 5.17
C LEU A 173 -22.00 8.20 4.61
N LYS A 174 -23.07 8.18 5.41
CA LYS A 174 -24.35 7.59 5.01
C LYS A 174 -24.95 8.32 3.81
N SER A 175 -24.78 9.65 3.77
CA SER A 175 -25.22 10.52 2.67
C SER A 175 -24.34 10.37 1.43
N ALA A 176 -23.03 10.24 1.59
CA ALA A 176 -22.12 9.98 0.47
C ALA A 176 -22.39 8.62 -0.23
N LEU A 177 -23.01 7.69 0.49
CA LEU A 177 -23.42 6.35 0.05
C LEU A 177 -24.94 6.23 -0.20
N ALA A 178 -25.68 7.34 -0.19
CA ALA A 178 -27.13 7.35 -0.40
C ALA A 178 -27.50 7.12 -1.86
#